data_AF-A0A3D1R9A4-F1
#
_entry.id   AF-A0A3D1R9A4-F1
#
_cell.length_a   1.000
_cell.length_b   1.000
_cell.length_c   1.000
_cell.angle_alpha   90.00
_cell.angle_beta   90.00
_cell.angle_gamma   90.00
#
_symmetry.space_group_name_H-M   'P 1'
#
loop_
_entity.id
_entity.type
_entity.pdbx_description
1 polymer ?
#
loop_
_entity_poly.entity_id
_entity_poly.type
_entity_poly.pdbx_seq_one_letter_code
_entity_poly.pdbx_strand_id
1 'polypeptide(L)'
;RTAPALAVARRACALASKPALAARAGTVCAKLALTEHAAGTNLCAAGCQDEHRLPLLFAANSPVVEISVNEHDPLLFIVDTGASTSLLTRSAAAALGVGRGEPVMVCPSRV
;
A
#
# COMPACT_ATOMS: atom_id res chain seq x y z
N ARG A 1 -17.26 -9.28 14.34
CA ARG A 1 -17.72 -10.30 15.31
C ARG A 1 -16.74 -11.50 15.40
N THR A 2 -15.45 -11.28 15.60
CA THR A 2 -14.39 -12.34 15.59
C THR A 2 -13.67 -12.52 16.94
N ALA A 3 -13.87 -11.60 17.89
CA ALA A 3 -13.20 -11.56 19.18
C ALA A 3 -13.27 -12.85 20.03
N PRO A 4 -14.43 -13.56 20.16
CA PRO A 4 -14.49 -14.74 21.02
C PRO A 4 -13.70 -15.94 20.46
N ALA A 5 -13.64 -16.10 19.13
CA ALA A 5 -12.92 -17.20 18.49
C ALA A 5 -11.39 -17.05 18.61
N LEU A 6 -10.86 -15.82 18.48
CA LEU A 6 -9.43 -15.55 18.69
C LEU A 6 -9.01 -15.76 20.16
N ALA A 7 -9.84 -15.38 21.12
CA ALA A 7 -9.55 -15.60 22.54
C ALA A 7 -9.46 -17.10 22.89
N VAL A 8 -10.34 -17.92 22.31
CA VAL A 8 -10.32 -19.38 22.47
C VAL A 8 -9.08 -19.98 21.80
N ALA A 9 -8.72 -19.53 20.59
CA ALA A 9 -7.53 -20.00 19.89
C ALA A 9 -6.23 -19.67 20.65
N ARG A 10 -6.12 -18.46 21.23
CA ARG A 10 -4.96 -18.07 22.08
C ARG A 10 -4.79 -18.98 23.29
N ARG A 11 -5.89 -19.29 24.00
CA ARG A 11 -5.87 -20.20 25.14
C ARG A 11 -5.47 -21.62 24.74
N ALA A 12 -5.98 -22.10 23.60
CA ALA A 12 -5.61 -23.42 23.07
C ALA A 12 -4.11 -23.52 22.72
N CYS A 13 -3.51 -22.44 22.21
CA CYS A 13 -2.07 -22.39 21.96
C CYS A 13 -1.22 -22.29 23.22
N ALA A 14 -1.65 -21.55 24.24
CA ALA A 14 -0.96 -21.48 25.53
C ALA A 14 -0.92 -22.86 26.25
N LEU A 15 -1.94 -23.70 26.02
CA LEU A 15 -2.03 -25.07 26.55
C LEU A 15 -1.21 -26.10 25.75
N ALA A 16 -0.64 -25.72 24.59
CA ALA A 16 0.15 -26.60 23.73
C ALA A 16 1.56 -26.92 24.26
N SER A 17 1.93 -26.40 25.43
CA SER A 17 3.17 -26.74 26.17
C SER A 17 3.20 -28.18 26.71
N LYS A 18 2.10 -28.93 26.59
CA LYS A 18 2.01 -30.36 26.92
C LYS A 18 2.23 -31.23 25.67
N PRO A 19 3.20 -32.17 25.67
CA PRO A 19 3.63 -32.91 24.48
C PRO A 19 2.51 -33.74 23.83
N ALA A 20 1.54 -34.21 24.61
CA ALA A 20 0.39 -34.98 24.13
C ALA A 20 -0.61 -34.17 23.27
N LEU A 21 -0.62 -32.83 23.38
CA LEU A 21 -1.51 -31.96 22.60
C LEU A 21 -0.80 -31.14 21.52
N ALA A 22 0.53 -31.08 21.52
CA ALA A 22 1.32 -30.29 20.58
C ALA A 22 1.01 -30.63 19.10
N ALA A 23 0.83 -31.92 18.79
CA ALA A 23 0.51 -32.38 17.42
C ALA A 23 -0.89 -31.95 16.94
N ARG A 24 -1.86 -31.75 17.85
CA ARG A 24 -3.22 -31.30 17.50
C ARG A 24 -3.40 -29.78 17.60
N ALA A 25 -2.59 -29.11 18.41
CA ALA A 25 -2.62 -27.66 18.57
C ALA A 25 -1.84 -26.90 17.48
N GLY A 26 -0.87 -27.55 16.81
CA GLY A 26 -0.01 -26.90 15.82
C GLY A 26 -0.77 -26.22 14.67
N THR A 27 -1.83 -26.84 14.15
CA THR A 27 -2.65 -26.25 13.07
C THR A 27 -3.50 -25.07 13.53
N VAL A 28 -3.99 -25.11 14.78
CA VAL A 28 -4.74 -24.00 15.38
C VAL A 28 -3.81 -22.82 15.65
N CYS A 29 -2.58 -23.08 16.11
CA CYS A 29 -1.59 -22.04 16.37
C CYS A 29 -1.01 -21.41 15.12
N ALA A 30 -0.74 -22.21 14.08
CA ALA A 30 -0.34 -21.68 12.78
C ALA A 30 -1.43 -20.77 12.17
N LYS A 31 -2.71 -21.20 12.25
CA LYS A 31 -3.84 -20.39 11.79
C LYS A 31 -4.02 -19.11 12.61
N LEU A 32 -3.82 -19.16 13.93
CA LEU A 32 -3.87 -17.99 14.79
C LEU A 32 -2.74 -17.00 14.47
N ALA A 33 -1.51 -17.47 14.27
CA ALA A 33 -0.39 -16.62 13.88
C ALA A 33 -0.66 -15.92 12.54
N LEU A 34 -1.24 -16.64 11.57
CA LEU A 34 -1.65 -16.08 10.28
C LEU A 34 -2.78 -15.05 10.42
N THR A 35 -3.79 -15.29 11.26
CA THR A 35 -4.87 -14.31 11.48
C THR A 35 -4.41 -13.09 12.27
N GLU A 36 -3.47 -13.24 13.21
CA GLU A 36 -2.83 -12.12 13.91
C GLU A 36 -1.95 -11.29 12.99
N HIS A 37 -1.23 -11.92 12.04
CA HIS A 37 -0.48 -11.21 11.00
C HIS A 37 -1.40 -10.49 10.00
N ALA A 38 -2.49 -11.14 9.57
CA ALA A 38 -3.46 -10.54 8.65
C ALA A 38 -4.20 -9.34 9.26
N ALA A 39 -4.35 -9.30 10.59
CA ALA A 39 -4.91 -8.15 11.30
C ALA A 39 -3.97 -6.93 11.30
N GLY A 40 -2.69 -7.09 10.94
CA GLY A 40 -1.68 -6.03 10.92
C GLY A 40 -1.33 -5.48 9.52
N THR A 41 -1.81 -6.08 8.43
CA THR A 41 -1.41 -5.69 7.07
C THR A 41 -2.34 -4.70 6.36
N ASN A 42 -3.42 -4.25 7.00
CA ASN A 42 -4.15 -3.08 6.53
C ASN A 42 -3.57 -1.83 7.19
N LEU A 43 -2.38 -1.44 6.74
CA LEU A 43 -1.84 -0.10 6.98
C LEU A 43 -2.64 0.89 6.12
N CYS A 44 -3.92 1.12 6.44
CA CYS A 44 -4.47 2.43 6.16
C CYS A 44 -3.64 3.41 6.99
N ALA A 45 -2.94 4.33 6.35
CA ALA A 45 -2.69 5.61 6.99
C ALA A 45 -4.05 6.26 7.31
N ALA A 46 -4.12 7.08 8.36
CA ALA A 46 -5.36 7.66 8.92
C ALA A 46 -6.48 7.96 7.89
N GLY A 47 -7.74 7.65 8.23
CA GLY A 47 -8.92 8.00 7.42
C GLY A 47 -9.73 6.85 6.82
N CYS A 48 -9.58 5.58 7.23
CA CYS A 48 -10.38 4.48 6.62
C CYS A 48 -11.91 4.62 6.81
N GLN A 49 -12.37 5.53 7.67
CA GLN A 49 -13.80 5.76 7.92
C GLN A 49 -14.34 7.00 7.18
N ASP A 50 -13.45 7.75 6.53
CA ASP A 50 -13.81 8.97 5.82
C ASP A 50 -14.00 8.65 4.32
N GLU A 51 -15.19 8.94 3.80
CA GLU A 51 -15.44 8.88 2.35
C GLU A 51 -14.89 10.16 1.72
N HIS A 52 -13.83 10.02 0.92
CA HIS A 52 -13.33 11.11 0.10
C HIS A 52 -13.78 10.93 -1.34
N ARG A 53 -14.33 12.01 -1.92
CA ARG A 53 -14.68 12.07 -3.34
C ARG A 53 -13.61 12.83 -4.09
N LEU A 54 -12.88 12.11 -4.92
CA LEU A 54 -11.84 12.68 -5.76
C LEU A 54 -12.34 12.69 -7.21
N PRO A 55 -12.47 13.86 -7.85
CA PRO A 55 -12.88 13.92 -9.24
C PRO A 55 -11.79 13.28 -10.11
N LEU A 56 -12.18 12.27 -10.89
CA LEU A 56 -11.30 11.68 -11.91
C LEU A 56 -11.53 12.40 -13.24
N LEU A 57 -10.43 12.81 -13.86
CA LEU A 57 -10.39 13.23 -15.25
C LEU A 57 -10.08 12.00 -16.13
N PHE A 58 -10.29 12.14 -17.43
CA PHE A 58 -9.92 11.10 -18.39
C PHE A 58 -9.09 11.69 -19.53
N ALA A 59 -7.96 11.06 -19.82
CA ALA A 59 -7.14 11.36 -21.00
C ALA A 59 -6.93 10.07 -21.79
N ALA A 60 -7.38 10.05 -23.05
CA ALA A 60 -7.29 8.86 -23.92
C ALA A 60 -7.80 7.55 -23.27
N ASN A 61 -8.94 7.63 -22.56
CA ASN A 61 -9.55 6.53 -21.78
C ASN A 61 -8.75 6.05 -20.56
N SER A 62 -7.71 6.75 -20.16
CA SER A 62 -7.02 6.51 -18.90
C SER A 62 -7.57 7.46 -17.82
N PRO A 63 -7.92 6.95 -16.61
CA PRO A 63 -8.29 7.80 -15.49
C PRO A 63 -7.07 8.59 -15.01
N VAL A 64 -7.26 9.88 -14.78
CA VAL A 64 -6.22 10.83 -14.39
C VAL A 64 -6.66 11.62 -13.17
N VAL A 65 -5.71 11.93 -12.29
CA VAL A 65 -5.93 12.73 -11.10
C VAL A 65 -4.84 13.78 -10.94
N GLU A 66 -5.20 14.95 -10.40
CA GLU A 66 -4.24 16.00 -10.06
C GLU A 66 -3.65 15.73 -8.67
N ILE A 67 -2.32 15.71 -8.59
CA ILE A 67 -1.58 15.45 -7.35
C ILE A 67 -0.46 16.49 -7.21
N SER A 68 -0.40 17.15 -6.06
CA SER A 68 0.76 17.93 -5.63
C SER A 68 1.79 17.02 -4.97
N VAL A 69 3.04 17.13 -5.39
CA VAL A 69 4.20 16.41 -4.81
C VAL A 69 5.12 17.44 -4.18
N ASN A 70 5.45 17.30 -2.89
CA ASN A 70 6.35 18.22 -2.16
C ASN A 70 5.98 19.70 -2.38
N GLU A 71 4.71 20.05 -2.17
CA GLU A 71 4.22 21.43 -2.27
C GLU A 71 4.34 22.08 -3.67
N HIS A 72 4.71 21.33 -4.71
CA HIS A 72 4.69 21.82 -6.09
C HIS A 72 3.28 21.93 -6.66
N ASP A 73 3.15 22.73 -7.73
CA ASP A 73 1.93 22.82 -8.53
C ASP A 73 1.43 21.41 -8.94
N PRO A 74 0.11 21.19 -8.95
CA PRO A 74 -0.45 19.88 -9.25
C PRO A 74 -0.01 19.35 -10.62
N LEU A 75 0.36 18.07 -10.65
CA LEU A 75 0.67 17.32 -11.86
C LEU A 75 -0.41 16.27 -12.12
N LEU A 76 -0.61 15.93 -13.39
CA LEU A 76 -1.52 14.88 -13.80
C LEU A 76 -0.87 13.50 -13.66
N PHE A 77 -1.50 12.63 -12.87
CA PHE A 77 -1.11 11.22 -12.68
C PHE A 77 -2.14 10.30 -13.28
N ILE A 78 -1.69 9.30 -14.05
CA ILE A 78 -2.53 8.19 -14.48
C ILE A 78 -2.76 7.26 -13.28
N VAL A 79 -4.02 6.89 -13.04
CA VAL A 79 -4.36 5.88 -12.02
C VAL A 79 -4.20 4.49 -12.66
N ASP A 80 -3.09 3.83 -12.36
CA ASP A 80 -2.75 2.51 -12.86
C ASP A 80 -2.85 1.45 -11.75
N THR A 81 -3.93 0.68 -11.75
CA THR A 81 -4.15 -0.40 -10.77
C THR A 81 -3.24 -1.61 -10.97
N GLY A 82 -2.54 -1.70 -12.12
CA GLY A 82 -1.52 -2.71 -12.40
C GLY A 82 -0.14 -2.35 -11.84
N ALA A 83 0.07 -1.12 -11.40
CA ALA A 83 1.33 -0.67 -10.83
C ALA A 83 1.37 -0.87 -9.31
N SER A 84 2.44 -1.50 -8.82
CA SER A 84 2.68 -1.63 -7.37
C SER A 84 3.38 -0.41 -6.76
N THR A 85 3.86 0.52 -7.58
CA THR A 85 4.55 1.73 -7.14
C THR A 85 4.26 2.87 -8.11
N SER A 86 4.19 4.09 -7.58
CA SER A 86 4.01 5.30 -8.40
C SER A 86 5.30 5.63 -9.15
N LEU A 87 5.19 5.96 -10.43
CA LEU A 87 6.32 6.29 -11.28
C LEU A 87 6.26 7.75 -11.74
N LEU A 88 7.41 8.41 -11.75
CA LEU A 88 7.60 9.71 -12.38
C LEU A 88 8.45 9.54 -13.63
N THR A 89 8.11 10.27 -14.70
CA THR A 89 9.02 10.43 -15.82
C THR A 89 10.26 11.20 -15.37
N ARG A 90 11.39 11.03 -16.06
CA ARG A 90 12.62 11.77 -15.70
C ARG A 90 12.43 13.28 -15.80
N SER A 91 11.67 13.75 -16.80
CA SER A 91 11.36 15.17 -16.96
C SER A 91 10.49 15.69 -15.82
N ALA A 92 9.47 14.95 -15.38
CA ALA A 92 8.66 15.32 -14.23
C ALA A 92 9.48 15.32 -12.94
N ALA A 93 10.32 14.30 -12.71
CA ALA A 93 11.20 14.24 -11.55
C ALA A 93 12.22 15.40 -11.53
N ALA A 94 12.72 15.81 -12.69
CA ALA A 94 13.61 16.98 -12.80
C ALA A 94 12.87 18.29 -12.52
N ALA A 95 11.64 18.47 -13.04
CA ALA A 95 10.82 19.64 -12.78
C ALA A 95 10.46 19.78 -11.29
N LEU A 96 10.29 18.65 -10.61
CA LEU A 96 10.04 18.57 -9.16
C LEU A 96 11.32 18.60 -8.30
N GLY A 97 12.52 18.62 -8.91
CA GLY A 97 13.77 18.57 -8.15
C GLY A 97 14.03 17.28 -7.36
N VAL A 98 13.27 16.20 -7.63
CA VAL A 98 13.39 14.88 -6.96
C VAL A 98 14.18 13.85 -7.79
N GLY A 99 14.68 14.25 -8.96
CA GLY A 99 15.54 13.43 -9.79
C GLY A 99 16.91 13.18 -9.15
N ARG A 100 17.61 12.15 -9.62
CA ARG A 100 19.04 11.98 -9.30
C ARG A 100 19.77 13.25 -9.76
N GLY A 101 20.69 13.78 -8.94
CA GLY A 101 21.42 15.04 -9.17
C GLY A 101 22.39 15.02 -10.36
N GLU A 102 21.98 14.50 -11.50
CA GLU A 102 22.71 14.60 -12.77
C GLU A 102 22.15 15.75 -13.61
N PRO A 103 23.01 16.50 -14.31
CA PRO A 103 22.58 17.62 -15.12
C PRO A 103 21.69 17.14 -16.27
N VAL A 104 20.53 17.78 -16.41
CA VAL A 104 19.62 17.55 -17.53
C VAL A 104 20.29 18.06 -18.82
N MET A 105 20.77 17.13 -19.65
CA MET A 105 21.10 17.44 -21.04
C MET A 105 19.79 17.56 -21.83
N VAL A 106 19.35 18.80 -22.08
CA VAL A 106 18.26 19.08 -23.00
C VAL A 106 18.75 18.79 -24.41
N CYS A 107 18.13 17.82 -25.10
CA CYS A 107 18.41 17.56 -26.50
C CYS A 107 17.85 18.74 -27.32
N PRO A 108 18.68 19.51 -28.05
CA PRO A 108 18.18 20.65 -28.81
C PRO A 108 17.23 20.15 -29.90
N SER A 109 16.01 20.67 -29.91
CA SER A 109 15.09 20.51 -31.03
C SER A 109 15.74 21.16 -32.25
N ARG A 110 16.02 20.37 -33.29
CA ARG A 110 16.39 20.91 -34.60
C ARG A 110 15.22 21.75 -35.11
N VAL A 111 15.50 23.04 -35.36
CA VAL A 111 14.68 23.93 -36.20
C VAL A 111 14.76 23.46 -37.64
#